data_AF-A0A961KSX2-F1
#
_entry.id   AF-A0A961KSX2-F1
#
_cell.length_a   1.000
_cell.length_b   1.000
_cell.length_c   1.000
_cell.angle_alpha   90.00
_cell.angle_beta   90.00
_cell.angle_gamma   90.00
#
_symmetry.space_group_name_H-M   'P 1'
#
loop_
_entity.id
_entity.type
_entity.pdbx_description
1 polymer ?
#
loop_
_entity_poly.entity_id
_entity_poly.type
_entity_poly.pdbx_seq_one_letter_code
_entity_poly.pdbx_strand_id
1 'polypeptide(L)' 'MSGLEILSVAPATSVQDRGRSGFLRYGVTGGGAMDMFALAEGQALLGNDADAAALEFAAFGGRFRAKGG' A
#
# COMPACT_ATOMS: atom_id res chain seq x y z
N MET A 1 -7.12 6.32 -19.07
CA MET A 1 -6.43 5.69 -17.93
C MET A 1 -7.22 6.00 -16.68
N SER A 2 -7.57 4.98 -15.90
CA SER A 2 -8.09 5.15 -14.54
C SER A 2 -6.93 5.43 -13.58
N GLY A 3 -7.19 6.16 -12.50
CA GLY A 3 -6.19 6.52 -11.51
C GLY A 3 -6.76 7.26 -10.31
N LEU A 4 -5.92 7.47 -9.30
CA LEU A 4 -6.29 8.14 -8.05
C LEU A 4 -5.46 9.42 -7.89
N GLU A 5 -6.09 10.59 -8.02
CA GLU A 5 -5.46 11.89 -7.78
C GLU A 5 -5.45 12.20 -6.28
N ILE A 6 -4.27 12.47 -5.74
CA ILE A 6 -4.08 12.81 -4.33
C ILE A 6 -4.39 14.29 -4.11
N LEU A 7 -5.40 14.59 -3.28
CA LEU A 7 -5.74 15.97 -2.90
C LEU A 7 -5.11 16.37 -1.57
N SER A 8 -5.03 15.44 -0.62
CA SER A 8 -4.35 15.60 0.67
C SER A 8 -4.16 14.25 1.36
N VAL A 9 -3.06 14.05 2.08
CA VAL A 9 -2.80 12.81 2.85
C VAL A 9 -2.24 13.13 4.23
N ALA A 10 -2.44 12.22 5.18
CA ALA A 10 -1.81 12.30 6.49
C ALA A 10 -0.30 11.99 6.41
N PRO A 11 0.51 12.44 7.38
CA PRO A 11 1.89 12.00 7.53
C PRO A 11 2.00 10.48 7.59
N ALA A 12 3.14 9.94 7.13
CA ALA A 12 3.38 8.50 7.04
C ALA A 12 2.35 7.72 6.20
N THR A 13 1.82 8.36 5.15
CA THR A 13 1.13 7.66 4.05
C THR A 13 2.18 7.10 3.10
N SER A 14 2.08 5.81 2.77
CA SER A 14 3.07 5.14 1.91
C SER A 14 2.42 4.07 1.03
N VAL A 15 3.04 3.78 -0.11
CA VAL A 15 2.69 2.61 -0.91
C VAL A 15 3.37 1.40 -0.28
N GLN A 16 2.59 0.39 0.05
CA GLN A 16 3.07 -0.84 0.67
C GLN A 16 2.72 -2.06 -0.16
N ASP A 17 3.64 -3.02 -0.14
CA ASP A 17 3.53 -4.34 -0.76
C ASP A 17 3.91 -5.39 0.29
N ARG A 18 4.23 -6.61 -0.15
CA ARG A 18 4.67 -7.69 0.75
C ARG A 18 6.12 -7.54 1.25
N GLY A 19 6.80 -6.49 0.85
CA GLY A 19 8.19 -6.23 1.22
C GLY A 19 9.21 -6.99 0.37
N ARG A 20 10.45 -7.04 0.90
CA ARG A 20 11.65 -7.59 0.25
C ARG A 20 12.43 -8.47 1.22
N SER A 21 12.08 -9.74 1.27
CA SER A 21 12.78 -10.72 2.12
C SER A 21 14.16 -11.07 1.54
N GLY A 22 15.09 -11.51 2.39
CA GLY A 22 16.42 -11.99 1.96
C GLY A 22 17.52 -10.93 1.83
N PHE A 23 17.21 -9.64 1.94
CA PHE A 23 18.19 -8.56 1.75
C PHE A 23 18.81 -8.00 3.04
N LEU A 24 18.48 -8.56 4.22
CA LEU A 24 19.02 -8.10 5.50
C LEU A 24 20.56 -8.18 5.57
N ARG A 25 21.17 -9.17 4.92
CA ARG A 25 22.64 -9.29 4.80
C ARG A 25 23.31 -8.10 4.11
N TYR A 26 22.52 -7.29 3.40
CA TYR A 26 22.96 -6.08 2.71
C TYR A 26 22.51 -4.79 3.42
N GLY A 27 21.95 -4.91 4.63
CA GLY A 27 21.46 -3.76 5.41
C GLY A 27 20.09 -3.23 4.96
N VAL A 28 19.37 -3.95 4.09
CA VAL A 28 18.02 -3.56 3.64
C VAL A 28 16.99 -4.32 4.46
N THR A 29 16.11 -3.58 5.13
CA THR A 29 15.03 -4.16 5.93
C THR A 29 13.96 -4.81 5.05
N GLY A 30 13.15 -5.68 5.64
CA GLY A 30 12.04 -6.34 4.94
C GLY A 30 11.04 -5.35 4.34
N GLY A 31 10.75 -4.24 5.04
CA GLY A 31 9.70 -3.28 4.65
C GLY A 31 8.36 -3.98 4.39
N GLY A 32 7.54 -3.39 3.52
CA GLY A 32 6.19 -3.90 3.26
C GLY A 32 5.18 -3.38 4.27
N ALA A 33 3.93 -3.81 4.10
CA ALA A 33 2.82 -3.35 4.94
C ALA A 33 3.09 -3.66 6.42
N MET A 34 2.71 -2.71 7.29
CA MET A 34 2.81 -2.87 8.74
C MET A 34 1.84 -3.95 9.25
N ASP A 35 0.67 -4.08 8.61
CA ASP A 35 -0.29 -5.16 8.82
C ASP A 35 -0.48 -5.97 7.53
N MET A 36 0.21 -7.12 7.48
CA MET A 36 0.17 -8.02 6.32
C MET A 36 -1.17 -8.72 6.14
N PHE A 37 -1.96 -8.89 7.21
CA PHE A 37 -3.28 -9.49 7.11
C PHE A 37 -4.26 -8.50 6.49
N ALA A 38 -4.25 -7.24 6.94
CA ALA A 38 -5.08 -6.19 6.35
C ALA A 38 -4.77 -5.96 4.87
N LEU A 39 -3.48 -6.01 4.47
CA LEU A 39 -3.10 -5.96 3.05
C LEU A 39 -3.72 -7.14 2.27
N ALA A 40 -3.54 -8.36 2.76
CA ALA A 40 -4.05 -9.56 2.08
C ALA A 40 -5.57 -9.58 1.98
N GLU A 41 -6.27 -9.18 3.05
CA GLU A 41 -7.73 -9.06 3.08
C GLU A 41 -8.22 -8.02 2.07
N GLY A 42 -7.59 -6.84 2.03
CA GLY A 42 -7.95 -5.78 1.08
C GLY A 42 -7.80 -6.22 -0.37
N GLN A 43 -6.70 -6.91 -0.72
CA GLN A 43 -6.51 -7.41 -2.08
C GLN A 43 -7.51 -8.52 -2.42
N ALA A 44 -7.78 -9.45 -1.49
CA ALA A 44 -8.77 -10.50 -1.70
C ALA A 44 -10.18 -9.94 -1.91
N LEU A 45 -10.58 -8.92 -1.13
CA LEU A 45 -11.88 -8.26 -1.27
C LEU A 45 -12.06 -7.57 -2.62
N LEU A 46 -10.98 -7.02 -3.20
CA LEU A 46 -11.00 -6.36 -4.50
C LEU A 46 -10.74 -7.32 -5.67
N GLY A 47 -10.43 -8.59 -5.40
CA GLY A 47 -10.06 -9.58 -6.42
C GLY A 47 -8.71 -9.28 -7.09
N ASN A 48 -7.83 -8.55 -6.41
CA ASN A 48 -6.50 -8.22 -6.89
C ASN A 48 -5.54 -9.40 -6.72
N ASP A 49 -4.41 -9.32 -7.43
CA ASP A 49 -3.27 -10.19 -7.17
C ASP A 49 -2.77 -10.02 -5.72
N ALA A 50 -2.35 -11.10 -5.08
CA ALA A 50 -1.89 -11.11 -3.69
C ALA A 50 -0.60 -10.30 -3.46
N ASP A 51 0.18 -10.06 -4.52
CA ASP A 51 1.39 -9.26 -4.53
C ASP A 51 1.14 -7.81 -4.97
N ALA A 52 -0.11 -7.43 -5.27
CA ALA A 52 -0.45 -6.06 -5.61
C ALA A 52 -0.16 -5.11 -4.44
N ALA A 53 0.30 -3.90 -4.77
CA ALA A 53 0.54 -2.85 -3.78
C ALA A 53 -0.78 -2.19 -3.34
N ALA A 54 -0.77 -1.63 -2.13
CA ALA A 54 -1.85 -0.83 -1.57
C ALA A 54 -1.29 0.48 -0.98
N LEU A 55 -2.20 1.43 -0.74
CA LEU A 55 -1.87 2.65 -0.01
C LEU A 55 -2.09 2.40 1.48
N GLU A 56 -1.03 2.46 2.28
CA GLU A 56 -1.07 2.33 3.73
C GLU A 56 -1.08 3.71 4.40
N PHE A 57 -1.95 3.85 5.40
CA PHE A 57 -2.04 5.02 6.26
C PHE A 57 -1.72 4.60 7.69
N ALA A 58 -0.64 5.13 8.28
CA ALA A 58 -0.27 4.80 9.66
C ALA A 58 -1.32 5.25 10.70
N ALA A 59 -2.15 6.24 10.36
CA ALA A 59 -3.23 6.72 11.24
C ALA A 59 -4.43 7.19 10.42
N PHE A 60 -4.45 8.46 10.04
CA PHE A 60 -5.57 9.05 9.29
C PHE A 60 -5.40 8.83 7.79
N GLY A 61 -6.51 8.72 7.07
CA GLY A 61 -6.51 8.59 5.62
C GLY A 61 -6.17 9.89 4.88
N GLY A 62 -6.71 10.00 3.67
CA GLY A 62 -6.55 11.17 2.82
C GLY A 62 -7.83 11.51 2.06
N ARG A 63 -7.74 12.55 1.24
CA ARG A 63 -8.77 12.89 0.25
C ARG A 63 -8.21 12.63 -1.13
N PHE A 64 -9.00 11.92 -1.94
CA PHE A 64 -8.61 11.49 -3.26
C PHE A 64 -9.74 11.76 -4.25
N ARG A 65 -9.36 11.98 -5.51
CA ARG A 65 -10.29 12.02 -6.63
C ARG A 65 -9.99 10.87 -7.58
N ALA A 66 -10.98 10.02 -7.83
CA ALA A 66 -10.87 9.05 -8.92
C ALA A 66 -10.85 9.80 -10.26
N LYS A 67 -9.88 9.48 -11.12
CA LYS A 67 -9.82 9.93 -12.50
C LYS A 67 -9.98 8.74 -13.42
N GLY A 68 -10.70 8.93 -14.52
CA GLY A 68 -10.90 7.89 -15.52
C GLY A 68 -11.94 6.86 -15.07
N GLY A 69 -13.15 7.07 -15.56
CA GLY A 69 -14.20 6.08 -15.77
C GLY A 69 -14.66 6.20 -17.22
#